data_AF-A0A174RAJ7-F1
#
_entry.id   AF-A0A174RAJ7-F1
#
_cell.length_a   1.000
_cell.length_b   1.000
_cell.length_c   1.000
_cell.angle_alpha   90.00
_cell.angle_beta   90.00
_cell.angle_gamma   90.00
#
_symmetry.space_group_name_H-M   'P 1'
#
loop_
_entity.id
_entity.type
_entity.pdbx_description
1 polymer ?
#
loop_
_entity_poly.entity_id
_entity_poly.type
_entity_poly.pdbx_seq_one_letter_code
_entity_poly.pdbx_strand_id
1 'polypeptide(L)'
;MYFTSGSDRAFEQPQPRPEQPDEAAPGLENSVLENPTSDNPTPGNPTLENPMQLNKDISSKEKTTTDVSITDSIPILSRPFPSEDEAAQPPERKGTGAKSQSAIEIYREIIMDNIEYEHLCQHAKGIDRETLDEIVDLLVETVCSVRKTIRIAGDDYPAELVKSKFMKLDSSHIEFAMT
;
A
#
# COMPACT_ATOMS: atom_id res chain seq x y z
N MET A 1 52.43 12.20 59.07
CA MET A 1 53.39 11.10 58.91
C MET A 1 52.63 9.79 59.04
N TYR A 2 52.84 8.89 58.06
CA TYR A 2 52.46 7.47 57.99
C TYR A 2 51.05 7.08 57.49
N PHE A 3 51.07 6.01 56.70
CA PHE A 3 50.19 5.59 55.60
C PHE A 3 49.28 4.40 55.98
N THR A 4 48.17 4.28 55.22
CA THR A 4 47.49 3.06 54.71
C THR A 4 47.16 1.89 55.63
N SER A 5 45.92 1.40 55.60
CA SER A 5 45.49 0.36 54.63
C SER A 5 44.20 -0.30 55.12
N GLY A 6 43.27 -0.60 54.21
CA GLY A 6 42.06 -1.35 54.54
C GLY A 6 40.96 -1.19 53.50
N SER A 7 41.20 -1.69 52.29
CA SER A 7 40.12 -1.97 51.35
C SER A 7 39.27 -3.12 51.90
N ASP A 8 38.13 -2.81 52.52
CA ASP A 8 37.06 -3.78 52.72
C ASP A 8 36.36 -4.00 51.36
N ARG A 9 36.93 -4.91 50.59
CA ARG A 9 36.20 -5.63 49.53
C ARG A 9 35.08 -6.39 50.21
N ALA A 10 33.85 -5.89 50.08
CA ALA A 10 32.66 -6.71 50.26
C ALA A 10 32.73 -7.87 49.24
N PHE A 11 33.22 -9.02 49.69
CA PHE A 11 33.03 -10.28 48.99
C PHE A 11 31.59 -10.72 49.26
N GLU A 12 30.72 -10.49 48.29
CA GLU A 12 29.43 -11.17 48.19
C GLU A 12 29.69 -12.69 48.18
N GLN A 13 29.18 -13.41 49.18
CA GLN A 13 29.09 -14.86 49.10
C GLN A 13 28.03 -15.22 48.06
N PRO A 14 28.33 -16.11 47.09
CA PRO A 14 27.29 -16.63 46.20
C PRO A 14 26.29 -17.44 47.04
N GLN A 15 25.02 -17.06 46.99
CA GLN A 15 23.92 -17.85 47.55
C GLN A 15 23.87 -19.23 46.85
N PRO A 16 23.65 -20.35 47.57
CA PRO A 16 23.44 -21.64 46.93
C PRO A 16 22.15 -21.62 46.10
N ARG A 17 22.25 -21.94 44.81
CA ARG A 17 21.10 -22.13 43.92
C ARG A 17 20.26 -23.31 44.45
N PRO A 18 18.91 -23.23 44.49
CA PRO A 18 18.09 -24.39 44.79
C PRO A 18 18.36 -25.49 43.76
N GLU A 19 18.81 -26.66 44.24
CA GLU A 19 18.94 -27.86 43.42
C GLU A 19 17.54 -28.28 42.97
N GLN A 20 17.29 -28.25 41.65
CA GLN A 20 16.11 -28.89 41.08
C GLN A 20 16.33 -30.41 41.09
N PRO A 21 15.32 -31.21 41.47
CA PRO A 21 15.41 -32.66 41.38
C PRO A 21 15.63 -33.09 39.92
N ASP A 22 16.76 -33.75 39.69
CA ASP A 22 17.03 -34.56 38.52
C ASP A 22 16.25 -35.87 38.69
N GLU A 23 15.21 -36.09 37.88
CA GLU A 23 14.86 -37.46 37.49
C GLU A 23 13.94 -37.54 36.26
N ALA A 24 14.40 -38.38 35.34
CA ALA A 24 13.67 -39.18 34.36
C ALA A 24 13.05 -38.47 33.15
N ALA A 25 13.79 -38.50 32.06
CA ALA A 25 13.24 -38.50 30.70
C ALA A 25 12.33 -39.73 30.48
N PRO A 26 11.20 -39.55 29.78
CA PRO A 26 10.66 -40.60 28.94
C PRO A 26 10.54 -40.15 27.47
N GLY A 27 10.93 -41.04 26.58
CA GLY A 27 10.28 -41.22 25.27
C GLY A 27 10.42 -40.09 24.26
N LEU A 28 11.46 -40.16 23.44
CA LEU A 28 11.46 -39.57 22.11
C LEU A 28 10.44 -40.32 21.24
N GLU A 29 9.16 -39.97 21.34
CA GLU A 29 8.17 -40.33 20.35
C GLU A 29 8.20 -39.29 19.23
N ASN A 30 8.94 -39.61 18.17
CA ASN A 30 8.85 -38.91 16.91
C ASN A 30 7.40 -39.02 16.42
N SER A 31 6.63 -37.94 16.51
CA SER A 31 5.43 -37.80 15.68
C SER A 31 5.87 -37.95 14.24
N VAL A 32 5.49 -39.05 13.62
CA VAL A 32 5.52 -39.22 12.17
C VAL A 32 4.64 -38.12 11.60
N LEU A 33 5.30 -37.05 11.17
CA LEU A 33 4.74 -36.05 10.29
C LEU A 33 4.57 -36.78 8.95
N GLU A 34 3.36 -37.29 8.70
CA GLU A 34 2.95 -37.63 7.34
C GLU A 34 2.98 -36.31 6.54
N ASN A 35 4.09 -36.08 5.85
CA ASN A 35 4.15 -35.08 4.81
C ASN A 35 3.07 -35.44 3.78
N PRO A 36 2.16 -34.53 3.40
CA PRO A 36 1.37 -34.74 2.20
C PRO A 36 2.35 -34.82 1.03
N THR A 37 2.36 -35.98 0.36
CA THR A 37 3.16 -36.22 -0.84
C THR A 37 2.82 -35.14 -1.85
N SER A 38 3.80 -34.28 -2.13
CA SER A 38 3.73 -33.30 -3.20
C SER A 38 3.77 -34.07 -4.52
N ASP A 39 2.60 -34.29 -5.12
CA ASP A 39 2.53 -34.65 -6.54
C ASP A 39 2.99 -33.43 -7.35
N ASN A 40 4.24 -33.48 -7.75
CA ASN A 40 4.86 -32.54 -8.68
C ASN A 40 4.25 -32.73 -10.08
N PRO A 41 3.59 -31.72 -10.69
CA PRO A 41 3.29 -31.80 -12.10
C PRO A 41 4.59 -31.57 -12.89
N THR A 42 5.03 -32.64 -13.54
CA THR A 42 6.10 -32.67 -14.55
C THR A 42 6.08 -31.42 -15.45
N PRO A 43 7.18 -30.65 -15.59
CA PRO A 43 7.28 -29.62 -16.60
C PRO A 43 7.49 -30.26 -17.97
N GLY A 44 6.39 -30.49 -18.68
CA GLY A 44 6.42 -30.79 -20.11
C GLY A 44 6.60 -29.49 -20.90
N ASN A 45 7.72 -29.35 -21.60
CA ASN A 45 7.87 -28.50 -22.79
C ASN A 45 7.93 -29.46 -24.00
N PRO A 46 7.67 -29.09 -25.28
CA PRO A 46 7.18 -27.84 -25.90
C PRO A 46 5.98 -28.04 -26.86
N THR A 47 5.37 -26.95 -27.36
CA THR A 47 5.22 -26.68 -28.81
C THR A 47 4.75 -25.24 -29.02
N LEU A 48 5.57 -24.49 -29.77
CA LEU A 48 5.27 -23.17 -30.29
C LEU A 48 4.44 -23.37 -31.55
N GLU A 49 3.12 -23.30 -31.45
CA GLU A 49 2.22 -23.29 -32.61
C GLU A 49 1.56 -21.92 -32.77
N ASN A 50 2.18 -21.15 -33.66
CA ASN A 50 1.63 -20.14 -34.57
C ASN A 50 0.35 -19.39 -34.14
N PRO A 51 0.41 -18.07 -33.86
CA PRO A 51 -0.80 -17.27 -33.77
C PRO A 51 -1.46 -17.22 -35.15
N MET A 52 -2.65 -17.81 -35.28
CA MET A 52 -3.53 -17.56 -36.42
C MET A 52 -3.75 -16.04 -36.53
N GLN A 53 -3.14 -15.45 -37.56
CA GLN A 53 -3.43 -14.11 -38.02
C GLN A 53 -4.90 -14.08 -38.46
N LEU A 54 -5.73 -13.30 -37.75
CA LEU A 54 -7.01 -12.87 -38.27
C LEU A 54 -6.79 -11.55 -39.02
N ASN A 55 -6.37 -11.69 -40.27
CA ASN A 55 -6.44 -10.66 -41.28
C ASN A 55 -7.93 -10.47 -41.60
N LYS A 56 -8.55 -9.41 -41.07
CA LYS A 56 -9.77 -8.87 -41.67
C LYS A 56 -9.50 -7.45 -42.13
N ASP A 57 -9.14 -7.42 -43.40
CA ASP A 57 -8.93 -6.28 -44.25
C ASP A 57 -10.21 -5.40 -44.36
N ILE A 58 -10.00 -4.13 -44.72
CA ILE A 58 -10.93 -3.11 -45.28
C ILE A 58 -12.14 -2.70 -44.41
N SER A 59 -12.34 -1.43 -44.01
CA SER A 59 -12.33 -0.23 -44.86
C SER A 59 -12.10 1.04 -44.03
N SER A 60 -10.95 1.67 -44.24
CA SER A 60 -10.69 3.06 -43.89
C SER A 60 -11.46 3.99 -44.83
N LYS A 61 -12.51 4.65 -44.34
CA LYS A 61 -13.00 5.87 -44.99
C LYS A 61 -13.79 6.74 -44.03
N GLU A 62 -13.10 7.64 -43.33
CA GLU A 62 -13.68 8.95 -43.07
C GLU A 62 -12.59 10.03 -43.16
N LYS A 63 -12.85 10.99 -44.05
CA LYS A 63 -11.98 12.08 -44.45
C LYS A 63 -11.87 13.10 -43.32
N THR A 64 -10.66 13.37 -42.85
CA THR A 64 -10.31 14.66 -42.24
C THR A 64 -8.86 14.99 -42.52
N THR A 65 -8.60 15.64 -43.66
CA THR A 65 -7.43 16.50 -43.81
C THR A 65 -7.90 17.77 -44.47
N THR A 66 -8.21 18.73 -43.62
CA THR A 66 -8.41 20.13 -43.98
C THR A 66 -7.19 20.61 -44.76
N ASP A 67 -7.46 21.08 -45.96
CA ASP A 67 -6.56 21.74 -46.89
C ASP A 67 -5.87 22.91 -46.19
N VAL A 68 -4.55 22.79 -45.99
CA VAL A 68 -3.71 23.88 -45.52
C VAL A 68 -2.85 24.32 -46.70
N SER A 69 -2.90 25.63 -46.91
CA SER A 69 -1.88 26.48 -47.56
C SER A 69 -1.81 26.46 -49.08
N ILE A 70 -2.68 27.25 -49.72
CA ILE A 70 -2.21 28.31 -50.62
C ILE A 70 -3.10 29.54 -50.42
N THR A 71 -2.59 30.55 -49.70
CA THR A 71 -3.09 31.92 -49.80
C THR A 71 -1.94 32.81 -50.23
N ASP A 72 -2.05 33.26 -51.47
CA ASP A 72 -1.35 34.39 -52.03
C ASP A 72 -1.31 35.58 -51.06
N SER A 73 -0.09 36.09 -50.88
CA SER A 73 0.29 37.49 -50.74
C SER A 73 -0.79 38.50 -50.28
N ILE A 74 -0.67 39.02 -49.05
CA ILE A 74 -1.00 40.43 -48.74
C ILE A 74 0.08 41.01 -47.78
N PRO A 75 0.62 42.21 -48.05
CA PRO A 75 1.81 42.76 -47.40
C PRO A 75 1.54 43.48 -46.07
N ILE A 76 2.57 43.48 -45.23
CA ILE A 76 2.96 44.42 -44.16
C ILE A 76 1.91 45.47 -43.76
N LEU A 77 1.48 45.44 -42.49
CA LEU A 77 1.19 46.67 -41.76
C LEU A 77 1.82 46.59 -40.35
N SER A 78 2.84 47.41 -40.12
CA SER A 78 3.44 47.63 -38.81
C SER A 78 2.50 48.40 -37.88
N ARG A 79 2.54 48.03 -36.58
CA ARG A 79 2.26 48.80 -35.33
C ARG A 79 1.12 48.23 -34.46
N PRO A 80 1.09 48.57 -33.16
CA PRO A 80 2.15 48.53 -32.14
C PRO A 80 1.65 47.74 -30.89
N PHE A 81 2.53 47.39 -29.96
CA PHE A 81 2.14 46.81 -28.67
C PHE A 81 1.11 47.69 -27.91
N PRO A 82 0.21 47.06 -27.14
CA PRO A 82 -0.13 47.57 -25.82
C PRO A 82 0.16 46.52 -24.74
N SER A 83 0.92 46.99 -23.77
CA SER A 83 1.17 46.46 -22.44
C SER A 83 -0.12 46.24 -21.65
N GLU A 84 -0.36 45.03 -21.15
CA GLU A 84 -1.15 44.80 -19.94
C GLU A 84 -0.52 43.66 -19.13
N ASP A 85 -0.11 44.04 -17.92
CA ASP A 85 0.44 43.21 -16.85
C ASP A 85 -0.74 42.45 -16.22
N GLU A 86 -1.08 41.28 -16.78
CA GLU A 86 -2.20 40.47 -16.28
C GLU A 86 -1.66 39.24 -15.51
N ALA A 87 -1.53 39.42 -14.20
CA ALA A 87 -1.21 38.37 -13.25
C ALA A 87 -2.17 37.18 -13.42
N ALA A 88 -1.61 36.01 -13.72
CA ALA A 88 -2.33 34.75 -13.82
C ALA A 88 -3.08 34.44 -12.51
N GLN A 89 -4.40 34.66 -12.48
CA GLN A 89 -5.25 34.08 -11.45
C GLN A 89 -5.30 32.55 -11.64
N PRO A 90 -5.12 31.74 -10.57
CA PRO A 90 -5.34 30.31 -10.67
C PRO A 90 -6.83 30.03 -10.94
N PRO A 91 -7.18 29.10 -11.85
CA PRO A 91 -8.57 28.80 -12.15
C PRO A 91 -9.27 28.24 -10.90
N GLU A 92 -10.36 28.88 -10.53
CA GLU A 92 -11.25 28.45 -9.45
C GLU A 92 -11.78 27.05 -9.73
N ARG A 93 -11.43 26.09 -8.87
CA ARG A 93 -11.94 24.72 -8.95
C ARG A 93 -13.40 24.71 -8.54
N LYS A 94 -14.31 24.80 -9.52
CA LYS A 94 -15.74 24.52 -9.33
C LYS A 94 -15.96 23.05 -8.96
N GLY A 95 -16.79 22.86 -7.94
CA GLY A 95 -16.88 21.65 -7.15
C GLY A 95 -17.50 20.45 -7.86
N THR A 96 -16.94 19.28 -7.54
CA THR A 96 -17.58 17.97 -7.69
C THR A 96 -17.67 17.35 -6.29
N GLY A 97 -18.46 17.97 -5.40
CA GLY A 97 -18.50 17.59 -3.97
C GLY A 97 -19.51 16.49 -3.60
N ALA A 98 -20.56 16.30 -4.40
CA ALA A 98 -21.65 15.37 -4.06
C ALA A 98 -21.37 13.92 -4.49
N LYS A 99 -20.74 13.71 -5.66
CA LYS A 99 -20.42 12.37 -6.18
C LYS A 99 -19.25 11.71 -5.43
N SER A 100 -18.41 12.53 -4.81
CA SER A 100 -17.29 12.08 -3.98
C SER A 100 -17.75 11.55 -2.63
N GLN A 101 -18.80 12.12 -2.01
CA GLN A 101 -19.26 11.64 -0.71
C GLN A 101 -19.86 10.23 -0.80
N SER A 102 -20.67 9.95 -1.82
CA SER A 102 -21.18 8.58 -2.04
C SER A 102 -20.06 7.57 -2.32
N ALA A 103 -19.00 7.98 -3.01
CA ALA A 103 -17.86 7.09 -3.27
C ALA A 103 -17.07 6.79 -1.99
N ILE A 104 -16.87 7.81 -1.14
CA ILE A 104 -16.20 7.67 0.16
C ILE A 104 -16.96 6.69 1.05
N GLU A 105 -18.29 6.80 1.12
CA GLU A 105 -19.14 5.90 1.90
C GLU A 105 -19.02 4.44 1.42
N ILE A 106 -19.08 4.22 0.10
CA ILE A 106 -18.91 2.88 -0.49
C ILE A 106 -17.53 2.31 -0.12
N TYR A 107 -16.47 3.11 -0.23
CA TYR A 107 -15.13 2.64 0.14
C TYR A 107 -14.98 2.38 1.64
N ARG A 108 -15.67 3.16 2.48
CA ARG A 108 -15.71 2.91 3.93
C ARG A 108 -16.34 1.56 4.23
N GLU A 109 -17.47 1.24 3.61
CA GLU A 109 -18.13 -0.06 3.76
C GLU A 109 -17.21 -1.21 3.32
N ILE A 110 -16.64 -1.12 2.10
CA ILE A 110 -15.72 -2.14 1.57
C ILE A 110 -14.51 -2.34 2.51
N ILE A 111 -13.93 -1.25 3.02
CA ILE A 111 -12.77 -1.34 3.91
C ILE A 111 -13.16 -1.97 5.25
N MET A 112 -14.29 -1.57 5.85
CA MET A 112 -14.77 -2.16 7.11
C MET A 112 -15.02 -3.66 6.97
N ASP A 113 -15.58 -4.09 5.83
CA ASP A 113 -15.78 -5.50 5.52
C ASP A 113 -14.46 -6.25 5.34
N ASN A 114 -13.53 -5.69 4.56
CA ASN A 114 -12.24 -6.32 4.29
C ASN A 114 -11.43 -6.57 5.57
N ILE A 115 -11.38 -5.58 6.48
CA ILE A 115 -10.64 -5.70 7.74
C ILE A 115 -11.42 -6.44 8.83
N GLU A 116 -12.63 -6.90 8.54
CA GLU A 116 -13.53 -7.56 9.49
C GLU A 116 -13.69 -6.71 10.78
N TYR A 117 -14.05 -5.43 10.61
CA TYR A 117 -14.10 -4.42 11.67
C TYR A 117 -14.81 -4.89 12.95
N GLU A 118 -15.96 -5.56 12.79
CA GLU A 118 -16.73 -6.09 13.91
C GLU A 118 -16.00 -7.21 14.67
N HIS A 119 -15.21 -8.03 13.97
CA HIS A 119 -14.38 -9.06 14.59
C HIS A 119 -13.28 -8.43 15.43
N LEU A 120 -12.58 -7.43 14.87
CA LEU A 120 -11.53 -6.69 15.58
C LEU A 120 -12.06 -6.00 16.84
N CYS A 121 -13.25 -5.38 16.78
CA CYS A 121 -13.87 -4.76 17.95
C CYS A 121 -14.17 -5.75 19.10
N GLN A 122 -14.44 -7.02 18.78
CA GLN A 122 -14.85 -8.03 19.76
C GLN A 122 -13.67 -8.85 20.29
N HIS A 123 -12.67 -9.11 19.43
CA HIS A 123 -11.65 -10.13 19.69
C HIS A 123 -10.24 -9.56 19.82
N ALA A 124 -9.94 -8.40 19.21
CA ALA A 124 -8.61 -7.83 19.27
C ALA A 124 -8.35 -7.18 20.63
N LYS A 125 -7.50 -7.82 21.43
CA LYS A 125 -7.12 -7.31 22.75
C LYS A 125 -6.29 -6.04 22.59
N GLY A 126 -6.77 -4.94 23.18
CA GLY A 126 -6.02 -3.69 23.26
C GLY A 126 -6.30 -2.71 22.12
N ILE A 127 -7.16 -3.06 21.17
CA ILE A 127 -7.66 -2.13 20.16
C ILE A 127 -8.97 -1.54 20.66
N ASP A 128 -8.98 -0.24 20.93
CA ASP A 128 -10.21 0.49 21.18
C ASP A 128 -10.90 0.86 19.87
N ARG A 129 -12.22 1.05 19.94
CA ARG A 129 -13.05 1.36 18.78
C ARG A 129 -12.66 2.70 18.13
N GLU A 130 -12.20 3.67 18.90
CA GLU A 130 -11.81 4.98 18.39
C GLU A 130 -10.55 4.86 17.52
N THR A 131 -9.52 4.15 18.01
CA THR A 131 -8.33 3.84 17.21
C THR A 131 -8.67 3.07 15.94
N LEU A 132 -9.58 2.08 16.01
CA LEU A 132 -9.99 1.34 14.82
C LEU A 132 -10.74 2.23 13.80
N ASP A 133 -11.60 3.14 14.28
CA ASP A 133 -12.26 4.13 13.43
C ASP A 133 -11.24 5.05 12.73
N GLU A 134 -10.19 5.50 13.44
CA GLU A 134 -9.10 6.30 12.85
C GLU A 134 -8.34 5.54 11.76
N ILE A 135 -8.07 4.24 11.95
CA ILE A 135 -7.48 3.39 10.90
C ILE A 135 -8.38 3.38 9.68
N VAL A 136 -9.67 3.09 9.85
CA VAL A 136 -10.64 3.05 8.74
C VAL A 136 -10.64 4.37 7.99
N ASP A 137 -10.70 5.49 8.70
CA ASP A 137 -10.71 6.82 8.09
C ASP A 137 -9.42 7.09 7.31
N LEU A 138 -8.25 6.71 7.85
CA LEU A 138 -6.96 6.82 7.14
C LEU A 138 -6.91 5.94 5.89
N LEU A 139 -7.41 4.71 5.96
CA LEU A 139 -7.48 3.80 4.81
C LEU A 139 -8.37 4.40 3.72
N VAL A 140 -9.56 4.89 4.10
CA VAL A 140 -10.52 5.54 3.21
C VAL A 140 -9.92 6.78 2.57
N GLU A 141 -9.30 7.67 3.34
CA GLU A 141 -8.62 8.87 2.82
C GLU A 141 -7.55 8.50 1.79
N THR A 142 -6.77 7.46 2.08
CA THR A 142 -5.69 6.99 1.22
C THR A 142 -6.25 6.43 -0.10
N VAL A 143 -7.27 5.57 -0.05
CA VAL A 143 -7.86 4.96 -1.27
C VAL A 143 -8.61 5.97 -2.12
N CYS A 144 -9.26 6.96 -1.50
CA CYS A 144 -9.98 8.02 -2.17
C CYS A 144 -9.09 9.16 -2.67
N SER A 145 -7.79 9.17 -2.32
CA SER A 145 -6.86 10.20 -2.74
C SER A 145 -6.80 10.36 -4.27
N VAL A 146 -6.93 11.58 -4.77
CA VAL A 146 -6.80 11.88 -6.22
C VAL A 146 -5.36 12.09 -6.67
N ARG A 147 -4.38 11.94 -5.75
CA ARG A 147 -2.96 12.10 -6.05
C ARG A 147 -2.46 10.95 -6.92
N LYS A 148 -1.46 11.22 -7.76
CA LYS A 148 -0.80 10.20 -8.61
C LYS A 148 0.26 9.41 -7.87
N THR A 149 0.85 10.00 -6.83
CA THR A 149 1.86 9.38 -5.98
C THR A 149 1.54 9.61 -4.51
N ILE A 150 1.99 8.70 -3.65
CA ILE A 150 1.89 8.75 -2.20
C ILE A 150 3.29 8.53 -1.64
N ARG A 151 3.70 9.39 -0.71
CA ARG A 151 5.03 9.35 -0.12
C ARG A 151 5.02 8.52 1.16
N ILE A 152 5.84 7.47 1.22
CA ILE A 152 5.94 6.54 2.36
C ILE A 152 7.42 6.45 2.74
N ALA A 153 7.74 6.75 4.01
CA ALA A 153 9.11 6.72 4.54
C ALA A 153 10.16 7.55 3.75
N GLY A 154 9.71 8.53 2.95
CA GLY A 154 10.58 9.37 2.14
C GLY A 154 10.52 9.09 0.63
N ASP A 155 10.04 7.92 0.24
CA ASP A 155 9.96 7.47 -1.15
C ASP A 155 8.58 7.73 -1.76
N ASP A 156 8.55 8.09 -3.05
CA ASP A 156 7.32 8.31 -3.81
C ASP A 156 6.86 7.02 -4.50
N TYR A 157 5.71 6.50 -4.08
CA TYR A 157 5.09 5.32 -4.68
C TYR A 157 3.92 5.71 -5.60
N PRO A 158 3.68 4.99 -6.70
CA PRO A 158 2.45 5.15 -7.48
C PRO A 158 1.23 4.96 -6.59
N ALA A 159 0.27 5.90 -6.63
CA ALA A 159 -0.90 5.84 -5.76
C ALA A 159 -1.68 4.55 -5.97
N GLU A 160 -1.86 4.09 -7.21
CA GLU A 160 -2.55 2.83 -7.52
C GLU A 160 -1.93 1.62 -6.82
N LEU A 161 -0.60 1.57 -6.71
CA LEU A 161 0.09 0.51 -5.98
C LEU A 161 -0.26 0.54 -4.49
N VAL A 162 -0.18 1.71 -3.87
CA VAL A 162 -0.51 1.89 -2.45
C VAL A 162 -1.98 1.56 -2.19
N LYS A 163 -2.89 2.07 -3.01
CA LYS A 163 -4.33 1.77 -2.94
C LYS A 163 -4.60 0.28 -3.05
N SER A 164 -3.95 -0.41 -3.99
CA SER A 164 -4.13 -1.85 -4.17
C SER A 164 -3.64 -2.66 -2.96
N LYS A 165 -2.63 -2.17 -2.23
CA LYS A 165 -2.15 -2.81 -0.99
C LYS A 165 -3.14 -2.56 0.15
N PHE A 166 -3.61 -1.32 0.31
CA PHE A 166 -4.57 -0.92 1.35
C PHE A 166 -5.91 -1.65 1.19
N MET A 167 -6.37 -1.82 -0.05
CA MET A 167 -7.59 -2.56 -0.37
C MET A 167 -7.51 -4.07 -0.12
N LYS A 168 -6.33 -4.61 0.19
CA LYS A 168 -6.10 -6.03 0.49
C LYS A 168 -5.84 -6.29 1.97
N LEU A 169 -5.92 -5.26 2.81
CA LEU A 169 -5.78 -5.45 4.26
C LEU A 169 -6.98 -6.23 4.78
N ASP A 170 -6.69 -7.12 5.71
CA ASP A 170 -7.66 -7.91 6.46
C ASP A 170 -7.42 -7.75 7.96
N SER A 171 -8.25 -8.42 8.78
CA SER A 171 -8.14 -8.38 10.24
C SER A 171 -6.73 -8.69 10.76
N SER A 172 -6.07 -9.70 10.18
CA SER A 172 -4.73 -10.13 10.59
C SER A 172 -3.68 -9.04 10.37
N HIS A 173 -3.80 -8.26 9.30
CA HIS A 173 -2.89 -7.12 9.07
C HIS A 173 -3.09 -6.03 10.13
N ILE A 174 -4.33 -5.76 10.53
CA ILE A 174 -4.64 -4.74 11.54
C ILE A 174 -4.16 -5.21 12.92
N GLU A 175 -4.43 -6.45 13.30
CA GLU A 175 -3.94 -7.02 14.57
C GLU A 175 -2.41 -7.00 14.65
N PHE A 176 -1.73 -7.35 13.56
CA PHE A 176 -0.26 -7.30 13.50
C PHE A 176 0.28 -5.88 13.72
N ALA A 177 -0.38 -4.86 13.18
CA ALA A 177 0.04 -3.47 13.34
C ALA A 177 -0.19 -2.93 14.77
N MET A 178 -1.12 -3.53 15.51
CA MET A 178 -1.54 -3.09 16.86
C MET A 178 -0.95 -3.92 18.01
N THR A 179 -0.12 -4.92 17.68
CA THR A 179 0.60 -5.75 18.66
C THR A 179 1.95 -5.13 19.00
#